data_AF-A0A936SVI5-F1
#
_entry.id   AF-A0A936SVI5-F1
#
_cell.length_a   1.000
_cell.length_b   1.000
_cell.length_c   1.000
_cell.angle_alpha   90.00
_cell.angle_beta   90.00
_cell.angle_gamma   90.00
#
_symmetry.space_group_name_H-M   'P 1'
#
loop_
_entity.id
_entity.type
_entity.pdbx_description
1 polymer ?
#
loop_
_entity_poly.entity_id
_entity_poly.type
_entity_poly.pdbx_seq_one_letter_code
_entity_poly.pdbx_strand_id
1 'polypeptide(L)'
;MSKINDNTVFRNALREVDRSASAILDRGYDDVIQEWDDYGWLIQSYEFRKLVTLELYEAYFPPERHEFELHLLTQLVDAVAASKPAAFLAGAAAGGVVGNAVYDMLKAALSHIAKRFAKVRRTHDAVQEIGQDVEKILKYMDKHADVTTSEIASDLDIETQKVESVLKLLGCRSHRVKRRRLWRKPEIW
;
A
#
# COMPACT_ATOMS: atom_id res chain seq x y z
N MET A 1 27.44 -32.79 -3.69
CA MET A 1 26.51 -31.95 -2.91
C MET A 1 26.97 -31.74 -1.46
N SER A 2 28.26 -31.54 -1.17
CA SER A 2 28.76 -31.50 0.24
C SER A 2 29.51 -30.24 0.66
N LYS A 3 29.53 -29.15 -0.11
CA LYS A 3 30.25 -27.91 0.29
C LYS A 3 29.35 -26.80 0.87
N ILE A 4 28.03 -26.90 0.71
CA ILE A 4 27.08 -25.89 1.21
C ILE A 4 26.69 -26.16 2.68
N ASN A 5 26.56 -27.44 3.07
CA ASN A 5 26.18 -27.82 4.43
C ASN A 5 27.28 -27.59 5.49
N ASP A 6 28.55 -27.47 5.09
CA ASP A 6 29.65 -27.17 6.02
C ASP A 6 29.78 -25.67 6.34
N ASN A 7 29.09 -24.80 5.60
CA ASN A 7 29.11 -23.37 5.86
C ASN A 7 28.23 -23.03 7.07
N THR A 8 28.86 -22.68 8.19
CA THR A 8 28.20 -22.32 9.45
C THR A 8 27.26 -21.13 9.30
N VAL A 9 27.57 -20.15 8.45
CA VAL A 9 26.70 -18.99 8.17
C VAL A 9 25.42 -19.46 7.49
N PHE A 10 25.54 -20.34 6.49
CA PHE A 10 24.39 -20.91 5.79
C PHE A 10 23.52 -21.77 6.70
N ARG A 11 24.12 -22.62 7.55
CA ARG A 11 23.38 -23.42 8.54
C ARG A 11 22.62 -22.57 9.55
N ASN A 12 23.21 -21.47 10.00
CA ASN A 12 22.54 -20.54 10.92
C ASN A 12 21.38 -19.82 10.23
N ALA A 13 21.58 -19.34 9.00
CA ALA A 13 20.49 -18.76 8.21
C ALA A 13 19.33 -19.75 7.99
N LEU A 14 19.65 -21.02 7.67
CA LEU A 14 18.65 -22.06 7.47
C LEU A 14 17.85 -22.36 8.74
N ARG A 15 18.50 -22.36 9.91
CA ARG A 15 17.80 -22.52 11.20
C ARG A 15 16.80 -21.40 11.47
N GLU A 16 17.13 -20.14 11.15
CA GLU A 16 16.17 -19.04 11.31
C GLU A 16 15.00 -19.15 10.33
N VAL A 17 15.25 -19.63 9.11
CA VAL A 17 14.19 -19.95 8.14
C VAL A 17 13.29 -21.07 8.67
N ASP A 18 13.86 -22.16 9.19
CA ASP A 18 13.09 -23.31 9.72
C ASP A 18 12.21 -22.91 10.91
N ARG A 19 12.72 -22.04 11.80
CA ARG A 19 11.94 -21.49 12.91
C ARG A 19 10.73 -20.69 12.40
N SER A 20 10.95 -19.84 11.40
CA SER A 20 9.89 -19.03 10.80
C SER A 20 8.87 -19.92 10.09
N ALA A 21 9.33 -20.91 9.33
CA ALA A 21 8.48 -21.88 8.66
C ALA A 21 7.62 -22.68 9.64
N SER A 22 8.19 -23.12 10.76
CA SER A 22 7.45 -23.82 11.83
C SER A 22 6.33 -22.93 12.39
N ALA A 23 6.65 -21.67 12.72
CA ALA A 23 5.64 -20.72 13.20
C ALA A 23 4.53 -20.43 12.16
N ILE A 24 4.86 -20.41 10.86
CA ILE A 24 3.89 -20.25 9.77
C ILE A 24 2.97 -21.47 9.67
N LEU A 25 3.53 -22.68 9.76
CA LEU A 25 2.78 -23.94 9.72
C LEU A 25 1.85 -24.05 10.93
N ASP A 26 2.36 -23.77 12.13
CA ASP A 26 1.59 -23.81 13.38
C ASP A 26 0.40 -22.84 13.36
N ARG A 27 0.50 -21.73 12.61
CA ARG A 27 -0.57 -20.73 12.47
C ARG A 27 -1.71 -21.18 11.54
N GLY A 28 -1.50 -22.18 10.67
CA GLY A 28 -2.56 -22.78 9.87
C GLY A 28 -3.35 -21.81 8.99
N TYR A 29 -2.66 -20.98 8.18
CA TYR A 29 -3.22 -19.88 7.40
C TYR A 29 -4.44 -20.21 6.51
N ASP A 30 -4.62 -21.47 6.09
CA ASP A 30 -5.66 -21.85 5.12
C ASP A 30 -7.05 -22.07 5.75
N ASP A 31 -7.14 -22.37 7.05
CA ASP A 31 -8.41 -22.78 7.69
C ASP A 31 -8.93 -21.77 8.74
N VAL A 32 -8.20 -20.67 8.98
CA VAL A 32 -8.57 -19.63 9.93
C VAL A 32 -9.14 -18.42 9.17
N ILE A 33 -10.38 -18.01 9.51
CA ILE A 33 -10.91 -16.71 9.05
C ILE A 33 -9.99 -15.62 9.61
N GLN A 34 -9.18 -15.03 8.74
CA GLN A 34 -8.19 -14.04 9.16
C GLN A 34 -8.85 -12.75 9.62
N GLU A 35 -8.34 -12.23 10.72
CA GLU A 35 -8.49 -10.83 11.11
C GLU A 35 -7.99 -9.93 9.97
N TRP A 36 -8.70 -8.83 9.74
CA TRP A 36 -8.40 -7.89 8.68
C TRP A 36 -6.94 -7.39 8.75
N ASP A 37 -6.23 -7.41 7.64
CA ASP A 37 -5.02 -6.61 7.45
C ASP A 37 -5.42 -5.15 7.29
N ASP A 38 -5.16 -4.33 8.31
CA ASP A 38 -5.41 -2.89 8.27
C ASP A 38 -4.19 -2.13 7.77
N TYR A 39 -4.16 -1.78 6.49
CA TYR A 39 -3.05 -1.01 5.91
C TYR A 39 -2.96 0.42 6.45
N GLY A 40 -4.02 0.95 7.07
CA GLY A 40 -3.96 2.20 7.83
C GLY A 40 -3.02 2.10 9.04
N TRP A 41 -3.03 0.95 9.71
CA TRP A 41 -2.12 0.67 10.82
C TRP A 41 -0.77 0.14 10.35
N LEU A 42 -0.75 -0.78 9.38
CA LEU A 42 0.49 -1.41 8.91
C LEU A 42 1.46 -0.38 8.31
N ILE A 43 0.98 0.65 7.61
CA ILE A 43 1.84 1.71 7.04
C ILE A 43 2.60 2.53 8.10
N GLN A 44 2.30 2.36 9.40
CA GLN A 44 3.11 2.92 10.49
C GLN A 44 4.43 2.16 10.70
N SER A 45 4.53 0.91 10.21
CA SER A 45 5.77 0.12 10.20
C SER A 45 6.69 0.53 9.04
N TYR A 46 8.00 0.48 9.27
CA TYR A 46 9.00 0.78 8.25
C TYR A 46 8.91 -0.18 7.05
N GLU A 47 8.73 -1.47 7.32
CA GLU A 47 8.65 -2.54 6.33
C GLU A 47 7.48 -2.32 5.36
N PHE A 48 6.32 -1.94 5.89
CA PHE A 48 5.14 -1.69 5.06
C PHE A 48 5.21 -0.38 4.30
N ARG A 49 5.81 0.69 4.85
CA ARG A 49 6.10 1.90 4.05
C ARG A 49 7.00 1.59 2.87
N LYS A 50 8.05 0.81 3.11
CA LYS A 50 8.97 0.36 2.06
C LYS A 50 8.25 -0.49 1.02
N LEU A 51 7.39 -1.43 1.45
CA LEU A 51 6.57 -2.24 0.55
C LEU A 51 5.70 -1.38 -0.37
N VAL A 52 4.88 -0.49 0.20
CA VAL A 52 3.98 0.39 -0.57
C VAL A 52 4.76 1.27 -1.53
N THR A 53 5.89 1.83 -1.08
CA THR A 53 6.78 2.64 -1.92
C THR A 53 7.27 1.86 -3.14
N LEU A 54 7.76 0.64 -2.93
CA LEU A 54 8.30 -0.19 -4.01
C LEU A 54 7.22 -0.64 -4.98
N GLU A 55 6.03 -0.98 -4.49
CA GLU A 55 4.90 -1.36 -5.35
C GLU A 55 4.40 -0.17 -6.20
N LEU A 56 4.27 1.03 -5.63
CA LEU A 56 3.95 2.25 -6.39
C LEU A 56 5.03 2.53 -7.44
N TYR A 57 6.29 2.39 -7.07
CA TYR A 57 7.41 2.63 -7.97
C TYR A 57 7.41 1.66 -9.16
N GLU A 58 7.18 0.38 -8.88
CA GLU A 58 7.09 -0.64 -9.92
C GLU A 58 5.90 -0.43 -10.85
N ALA A 59 4.74 -0.02 -10.31
CA ALA A 59 3.50 0.14 -11.04
C ALA A 59 3.46 1.39 -11.94
N TYR A 60 4.07 2.51 -11.50
CA TYR A 60 3.91 3.81 -12.18
C TYR A 60 5.17 4.33 -12.88
N PHE A 61 6.36 3.78 -12.59
CA PHE A 61 7.61 4.24 -13.21
C PHE A 61 8.33 3.25 -14.15
N PRO A 62 7.70 2.25 -14.79
CA PRO A 62 8.38 1.44 -15.81
C PRO A 62 8.42 2.14 -17.20
N PRO A 63 9.42 1.87 -18.07
CA PRO A 63 10.79 1.43 -17.80
C PRO A 63 11.73 2.60 -17.42
N GLU A 64 13.04 2.36 -17.29
CA GLU A 64 14.08 3.39 -17.00
C GLU A 64 14.04 4.01 -15.59
N ARG A 65 13.68 3.18 -14.61
CA ARG A 65 13.62 3.48 -13.18
C ARG A 65 14.84 4.28 -12.64
N HIS A 66 14.59 5.48 -12.09
CA HIS A 66 15.61 6.31 -11.43
C HIS A 66 15.46 6.40 -9.90
N GLU A 67 16.58 6.40 -9.19
CA GLU A 67 16.61 6.44 -7.70
C GLU A 67 15.89 7.66 -7.10
N PHE A 68 15.88 8.79 -7.80
CA PHE A 68 15.20 10.01 -7.34
C PHE A 68 13.67 9.88 -7.32
N GLU A 69 13.10 9.11 -8.25
CA GLU A 69 11.66 8.83 -8.30
C GLU A 69 11.26 7.91 -7.14
N LEU A 70 12.10 6.91 -6.83
CA LEU A 70 11.92 6.07 -5.65
C LEU A 70 12.02 6.89 -4.35
N HIS A 71 12.99 7.79 -4.24
CA HIS A 71 13.13 8.67 -3.08
C HIS A 71 11.92 9.60 -2.91
N LEU A 72 11.42 10.16 -4.02
CA LEU A 72 10.21 10.98 -4.03
C LEU A 72 8.99 10.21 -3.51
N LEU A 73 8.78 8.98 -3.98
CA LEU A 73 7.69 8.13 -3.48
C LEU A 73 7.88 7.74 -2.02
N THR A 74 9.12 7.52 -1.57
CA THR A 74 9.42 7.26 -0.16
C THR A 74 8.95 8.44 0.71
N GLN A 75 9.30 9.67 0.32
CA GLN A 75 8.89 10.88 1.03
C GLN A 75 7.37 11.07 1.04
N LEU A 76 6.70 10.77 -0.08
CA LEU A 76 5.25 10.83 -0.19
C LEU A 76 4.58 9.83 0.78
N VAL A 77 5.04 8.58 0.80
CA VAL A 77 4.49 7.52 1.66
C VAL A 77 4.77 7.81 3.13
N ASP A 78 5.96 8.30 3.47
CA ASP A 78 6.29 8.72 4.84
C ASP A 78 5.39 9.87 5.31
N ALA A 79 5.12 10.86 4.44
CA ALA A 79 4.20 11.95 4.76
C ALA A 79 2.77 11.44 5.00
N VAL A 80 2.26 10.54 4.14
CA VAL A 80 0.94 9.91 4.33
C VAL A 80 0.89 9.16 5.66
N ALA A 81 1.88 8.35 5.98
CA ALA A 81 1.93 7.62 7.24
C ALA A 81 1.93 8.56 8.46
N ALA A 82 2.73 9.62 8.43
CA ALA A 82 2.82 10.60 9.53
C ALA A 82 1.52 11.41 9.71
N SER A 83 0.73 11.60 8.65
CA SER A 83 -0.51 12.35 8.70
C SER A 83 -1.68 11.60 9.34
N LYS A 84 -1.67 10.26 9.30
CA LYS A 84 -2.78 9.42 9.79
C LYS A 84 -3.05 9.58 11.29
N PRO A 85 -2.05 9.54 12.20
CA PRO A 85 -2.29 9.81 13.61
C PRO A 85 -2.89 11.20 13.87
N ALA A 86 -2.43 12.22 13.15
CA ALA A 86 -2.93 13.59 13.29
C ALA A 86 -4.38 13.73 12.80
N ALA A 87 -4.71 13.14 11.65
CA ALA A 87 -6.08 13.11 11.12
C ALA A 87 -7.04 12.35 12.03
N PHE A 88 -6.60 11.23 12.61
CA PHE A 88 -7.35 10.46 13.59
C PHE A 88 -7.68 11.28 14.85
N LEU A 89 -6.69 11.97 15.42
CA LEU A 89 -6.88 12.83 16.60
C LEU A 89 -7.82 14.01 16.31
N ALA A 90 -7.67 14.64 15.15
CA ALA A 90 -8.55 15.73 14.73
C ALA A 90 -10.00 15.25 14.53
N GLY A 91 -10.18 14.08 13.91
CA GLY A 91 -11.48 13.45 13.69
C GLY A 91 -12.20 13.04 14.98
N ALA A 92 -11.46 12.52 15.97
CA ALA A 92 -11.98 12.16 17.28
C ALA A 92 -12.42 13.41 18.08
N ALA A 93 -11.70 14.53 17.96
CA ALA A 93 -12.04 15.79 18.62
C ALA A 93 -13.24 16.51 17.97
N ALA A 94 -13.46 16.32 16.67
CA ALA A 94 -14.51 17.01 15.90
C ALA A 94 -15.90 16.31 15.92
N GLY A 95 -16.12 15.31 16.77
CA GLY A 95 -17.43 14.69 16.95
C GLY A 95 -17.86 13.72 15.84
N GLY A 96 -16.91 13.05 15.18
CA GLY A 96 -17.19 11.90 14.30
C GLY A 96 -17.28 12.19 12.80
N VAL A 97 -17.00 13.42 12.36
CA VAL A 97 -16.76 13.71 10.93
C VAL A 97 -15.26 13.69 10.68
N VAL A 98 -14.70 12.49 10.51
CA VAL A 98 -13.34 12.38 9.96
C VAL A 98 -13.45 12.48 8.44
N GLY A 99 -13.62 13.71 7.97
CA GLY A 99 -13.58 13.98 6.54
C GLY A 99 -12.15 13.83 6.04
N ASN A 100 -11.94 13.02 5.00
CA ASN A 100 -10.90 12.99 3.95
C ASN A 100 -9.52 13.66 4.16
N ALA A 101 -9.05 14.00 5.37
CA ALA A 101 -7.91 14.88 5.58
C ALA A 101 -6.60 14.26 5.06
N VAL A 102 -6.41 12.96 5.24
CA VAL A 102 -5.26 12.22 4.69
C VAL A 102 -5.34 12.18 3.17
N TYR A 103 -6.53 11.97 2.61
CA TYR A 103 -6.76 11.99 1.16
C TYR A 103 -6.50 13.38 0.56
N ASP A 104 -7.02 14.44 1.17
CA ASP A 104 -6.84 15.82 0.73
C ASP A 104 -5.36 16.22 0.78
N MET A 105 -4.65 15.81 1.84
CA MET A 105 -3.20 15.98 1.94
C MET A 105 -2.46 15.22 0.83
N LEU A 106 -2.79 13.94 0.60
CA LEU A 106 -2.20 13.14 -0.46
C LEU A 106 -2.44 13.78 -1.84
N LYS A 107 -3.68 14.24 -2.11
CA LYS A 107 -4.04 14.94 -3.33
C LYS A 107 -3.27 16.23 -3.51
N ALA A 108 -3.12 17.03 -2.44
CA ALA A 108 -2.35 18.26 -2.46
C ALA A 108 -0.86 17.98 -2.70
N ALA A 109 -0.29 16.95 -2.06
CA ALA A 109 1.10 16.55 -2.25
C ALA A 109 1.37 16.09 -3.69
N LEU A 110 0.54 15.19 -4.23
CA LEU A 110 0.65 14.74 -5.63
C LEU A 110 0.51 15.91 -6.62
N SER A 111 -0.45 16.82 -6.38
CA SER A 111 -0.62 18.02 -7.21
C SER A 111 0.59 18.95 -7.14
N HIS A 112 1.19 19.13 -5.96
CA HIS A 112 2.39 19.93 -5.78
C HIS A 112 3.59 19.32 -6.51
N ILE A 113 3.79 18.01 -6.39
CA ILE A 113 4.85 17.27 -7.06
C ILE A 113 4.68 17.35 -8.57
N ALA A 114 3.48 17.05 -9.11
CA ALA A 114 3.20 17.13 -10.54
C ALA A 114 3.55 18.53 -11.08
N LYS A 115 3.09 19.61 -10.45
CA LYS A 115 3.42 20.99 -10.84
C LYS A 115 4.93 21.24 -10.87
N ARG A 116 5.69 20.70 -9.92
CA ARG A 116 7.16 20.85 -9.87
C ARG A 116 7.84 20.15 -11.04
N PHE A 117 7.30 19.02 -11.48
CA PHE A 117 7.82 18.22 -12.59
C PHE A 117 7.17 18.53 -13.94
N ALA A 118 6.43 19.65 -14.11
CA ALA A 118 5.74 19.99 -15.36
C ALA A 118 6.63 19.98 -16.63
N LYS A 119 7.96 20.10 -16.49
CA LYS A 119 8.93 20.01 -17.60
C LYS A 119 9.58 18.62 -17.77
N VAL A 120 9.39 17.72 -16.81
CA VAL A 120 9.89 16.34 -16.81
C VAL A 120 8.69 15.42 -17.01
N ARG A 121 8.30 15.24 -18.27
CA ARG A 121 7.03 14.61 -18.67
C ARG A 121 6.80 13.26 -17.99
N ARG A 122 7.80 12.38 -17.97
CA ARG A 122 7.67 11.03 -17.38
C ARG A 122 7.23 11.08 -15.91
N THR A 123 7.97 11.81 -15.07
CA THR A 123 7.66 11.93 -13.65
C THR A 123 6.35 12.68 -13.41
N HIS A 124 6.08 13.73 -14.20
CA HIS A 124 4.80 14.44 -14.16
C HIS A 124 3.61 13.52 -14.43
N ASP A 125 3.66 12.79 -15.56
CA ASP A 125 2.57 11.95 -16.02
C ASP A 125 2.32 10.80 -15.02
N ALA A 126 3.39 10.16 -14.51
CA ALA A 126 3.28 9.11 -13.49
C ALA A 126 2.65 9.62 -12.18
N VAL A 127 3.10 10.78 -11.68
CA VAL A 127 2.53 11.36 -10.44
C VAL A 127 1.08 11.81 -10.64
N GLN A 128 0.76 12.35 -11.82
CA GLN A 128 -0.61 12.71 -12.17
C GLN A 128 -1.50 11.47 -12.26
N GLU A 129 -1.02 10.39 -12.85
CA GLU A 129 -1.73 9.11 -12.97
C GLU A 129 -2.02 8.52 -11.57
N ILE A 130 -1.03 8.50 -10.66
CA ILE A 130 -1.26 8.11 -9.25
C ILE A 130 -2.40 8.94 -8.66
N GLY A 131 -2.40 10.27 -8.83
CA GLY A 131 -3.46 11.13 -8.32
C GLY A 131 -4.84 10.83 -8.90
N GLN A 132 -4.90 10.51 -10.20
CA GLN A 132 -6.15 10.11 -10.86
C GLN A 132 -6.68 8.78 -10.36
N ASP A 133 -5.81 7.78 -10.21
CA ASP A 133 -6.18 6.45 -9.73
C ASP A 133 -6.62 6.48 -8.27
N VAL A 134 -5.94 7.23 -7.41
CA VAL A 134 -6.36 7.49 -6.02
C VAL A 134 -7.77 8.07 -5.99
N GLU A 135 -8.08 9.06 -6.83
CA GLU A 135 -9.42 9.66 -6.89
C GLU A 135 -10.49 8.71 -7.42
N LYS A 136 -10.20 7.95 -8.48
CA LYS A 136 -11.13 6.95 -9.03
C LYS A 136 -11.44 5.85 -8.01
N ILE A 137 -10.39 5.28 -7.40
CA ILE A 137 -10.52 4.20 -6.44
C ILE A 137 -11.25 4.66 -5.18
N LEU A 138 -10.94 5.85 -4.64
CA LEU A 138 -11.66 6.38 -3.49
C LEU A 138 -13.17 6.52 -3.77
N LYS A 139 -13.56 7.13 -4.90
CA LYS A 139 -14.97 7.25 -5.30
C LYS A 139 -15.65 5.91 -5.52
N TYR A 140 -14.91 4.92 -6.01
CA TYR A 140 -15.42 3.56 -6.19
C TYR A 140 -15.67 2.88 -4.84
N MET A 141 -14.70 2.96 -3.93
CA MET A 141 -14.78 2.37 -2.58
C MET A 141 -15.86 3.02 -1.71
N ASP A 142 -16.22 4.28 -1.95
CA ASP A 142 -17.33 4.91 -1.23
C ASP A 142 -18.71 4.32 -1.58
N LYS A 143 -18.83 3.66 -2.73
CA LYS A 143 -20.07 3.04 -3.22
C LYS A 143 -20.13 1.53 -2.98
N HIS A 144 -19.03 0.91 -2.59
CA HIS A 144 -18.92 -0.55 -2.47
C HIS A 144 -18.31 -0.95 -1.12
N ALA A 145 -18.90 -1.96 -0.46
CA ALA A 145 -18.45 -2.38 0.86
C ALA A 145 -17.25 -3.34 0.80
N ASP A 146 -17.40 -4.49 0.12
CA ASP A 146 -16.35 -5.48 -0.07
C ASP A 146 -16.16 -5.77 -1.55
N VAL A 147 -14.95 -5.58 -2.04
CA VAL A 147 -14.61 -5.72 -3.46
C VAL A 147 -13.27 -6.40 -3.64
N THR A 148 -13.14 -7.18 -4.71
CA THR A 148 -11.87 -7.78 -5.12
C THR A 148 -11.03 -6.79 -5.92
N THR A 149 -9.71 -7.00 -5.94
CA THR A 149 -8.81 -6.23 -6.82
C THR A 149 -9.25 -6.32 -8.29
N SER A 150 -9.70 -7.50 -8.74
CA SER A 150 -10.15 -7.72 -10.12
C SER A 150 -11.41 -6.95 -10.49
N GLU A 151 -12.36 -6.81 -9.56
CA GLU A 151 -13.58 -6.01 -9.80
C GLU A 151 -13.21 -4.53 -9.95
N ILE A 152 -12.40 -3.98 -9.03
CA ILE A 152 -11.93 -2.59 -9.12
C ILE A 152 -11.17 -2.34 -10.43
N ALA A 153 -10.25 -3.23 -10.78
CA ALA A 153 -9.43 -3.13 -11.99
C ALA A 153 -10.30 -3.12 -13.27
N SER A 154 -11.27 -4.02 -13.34
CA SER A 154 -12.20 -4.12 -14.48
C SER A 154 -13.12 -2.91 -14.57
N ASP A 155 -13.70 -2.48 -13.45
CA ASP A 155 -14.72 -1.43 -13.45
C ASP A 155 -14.14 -0.03 -13.67
N LEU A 156 -12.88 0.18 -13.29
CA LEU A 156 -12.18 1.46 -13.42
C LEU A 156 -11.20 1.53 -14.59
N ASP A 157 -10.99 0.42 -15.31
CA ASP A 157 -9.97 0.27 -16.35
C ASP A 157 -8.57 0.66 -15.84
N ILE A 158 -8.17 0.06 -14.71
CA ILE A 158 -6.87 0.27 -14.05
C ILE A 158 -6.16 -1.08 -13.92
N GLU A 159 -4.86 -1.11 -14.19
CA GLU A 159 -4.05 -2.32 -14.01
C GLU A 159 -4.08 -2.82 -12.56
N THR A 160 -4.18 -4.14 -12.38
CA THR A 160 -4.28 -4.79 -11.06
C THR A 160 -3.18 -4.35 -10.09
N GLN A 161 -1.93 -4.22 -10.53
CA GLN A 161 -0.81 -3.81 -9.68
C GLN A 161 -0.94 -2.37 -9.17
N LYS A 162 -1.47 -1.47 -10.02
CA LYS A 162 -1.78 -0.08 -9.66
C LYS A 162 -2.89 -0.03 -8.62
N VAL A 163 -3.95 -0.82 -8.83
CA VAL A 163 -5.06 -0.93 -7.85
C VAL A 163 -4.53 -1.36 -6.47
N GLU A 164 -3.75 -2.44 -6.37
CA GLU A 164 -3.29 -2.92 -5.07
C GLU A 164 -2.37 -1.92 -4.36
N SER A 165 -1.44 -1.30 -5.08
CA SER A 165 -0.52 -0.32 -4.50
C SER A 165 -1.27 0.91 -3.98
N VAL A 166 -2.28 1.39 -4.72
CA VAL A 166 -3.13 2.51 -4.29
C VAL A 166 -4.00 2.14 -3.09
N LEU A 167 -4.62 0.95 -3.07
CA LEU A 167 -5.43 0.50 -1.93
C LEU A 167 -4.62 0.45 -0.62
N LYS A 168 -3.36 -0.02 -0.70
CA LYS A 168 -2.46 -0.06 0.46
C LYS A 168 -2.02 1.34 0.88
N LEU A 169 -1.69 2.23 -0.06
CA LEU A 169 -1.36 3.64 0.22
C LEU A 169 -2.52 4.35 0.94
N LEU A 170 -3.74 4.12 0.44
CA LEU A 170 -4.99 4.62 1.02
C LEU A 170 -5.28 4.03 2.40
N GLY A 171 -4.64 2.92 2.78
CA GLY A 171 -4.88 2.23 4.04
C GLY A 171 -6.17 1.44 4.07
N CYS A 172 -6.64 0.96 2.92
CA CYS A 172 -7.79 0.06 2.85
C CYS A 172 -7.50 -1.21 3.65
N ARG A 173 -8.55 -1.80 4.22
CA ARG A 173 -8.45 -3.05 4.96
C ARG A 173 -8.63 -4.20 3.98
N SER A 174 -7.86 -5.28 4.16
CA SER A 174 -7.99 -6.48 3.34
C SER A 174 -8.19 -7.71 4.20
N HIS A 175 -9.02 -8.63 3.74
CA HIS A 175 -9.18 -9.94 4.38
C HIS A 175 -9.36 -11.02 3.32
N ARG A 176 -9.06 -12.26 3.69
CA ARG A 176 -9.22 -13.42 2.81
C ARG A 176 -10.50 -14.16 3.14
N VAL A 177 -11.32 -14.37 2.14
CA VAL A 177 -12.47 -15.28 2.19
C VAL A 177 -12.23 -16.40 1.19
N LYS A 178 -11.90 -17.59 1.70
CA LYS A 178 -11.42 -18.73 0.91
C LYS A 178 -10.20 -18.31 0.07
N ARG A 179 -10.30 -18.37 -1.26
CA ARG A 179 -9.22 -18.02 -2.21
C ARG A 179 -9.27 -16.56 -2.68
N ARG A 180 -10.22 -15.76 -2.20
CA ARG A 180 -10.40 -14.37 -2.66
C ARG A 180 -9.94 -13.39 -1.60
N ARG A 181 -9.17 -12.39 -2.02
CA ARG A 181 -8.84 -11.23 -1.21
C ARG A 181 -9.89 -10.16 -1.47
N LEU A 182 -10.54 -9.70 -0.40
CA LEU A 182 -11.53 -8.65 -0.44
C LEU A 182 -10.99 -7.42 0.28
N TRP A 183 -11.28 -6.26 -0.29
CA TRP A 183 -10.89 -4.95 0.19
C TRP A 183 -12.10 -4.19 0.68
N ARG A 184 -11.90 -3.45 1.76
CA ARG A 184 -12.87 -2.54 2.35
C ARG A 184 -12.21 -1.21 2.63
N LYS A 185 -12.95 -0.12 2.47
CA LYS A 185 -12.44 1.22 2.82
C LYS A 185 -12.09 1.29 4.31
N PRO A 186 -11.11 2.12 4.71
CA PRO A 186 -10.83 2.33 6.12
C PRO A 186 -12.06 2.93 6.82
N GLU A 187 -12.20 2.67 8.12
CA GLU A 187 -13.27 3.27 8.93
C GLU A 187 -13.11 4.80 9.04
N ILE A 188 -11.87 5.27 8.88
CA ILE A 188 -11.45 6.67 8.95
C ILE A 188 -10.48 6.93 7.79
N TRP A 189 -10.80 7.90 6.94
CA TRP A 189 -9.93 8.37 5.84
C TRP A 189 -8.82 9.30 6.36
#